data_AF-A0A850RIV7-F1
#
_entry.id   AF-A0A850RIV7-F1
#
_cell.length_a   1.000
_cell.length_b   1.000
_cell.length_c   1.000
_cell.angle_alpha   90.00
_cell.angle_beta   90.00
_cell.angle_gamma   90.00
#
_symmetry.space_group_name_H-M   'P 1'
#
loop_
_entity.id
_entity.type
_entity.pdbx_description
1 polymer ?
#
loop_
_entity_poly.entity_id
_entity_poly.type
_entity_poly.pdbx_seq_one_letter_code
_entity_poly.pdbx_strand_id
1 'polypeptide(L)'
;MPAPIDTNPGKSALDLSDIVPFADFCREAEKRKLATRTALQWWMRYRRENGLLSSGAVVEKRANPQSKRALLFVVRPRFVEWLTNSHQHAA
;
A
#
# COMPACT_ATOMS: atom_id res chain seq x y z
N MET A 1 -39.07 12.17 -7.78
CA MET A 1 -38.62 10.81 -7.39
C MET A 1 -37.16 10.90 -7.01
N PRO A 2 -36.74 10.66 -5.75
CA PRO A 2 -35.31 10.63 -5.42
C PRO A 2 -34.73 9.21 -5.62
N ALA A 3 -33.54 9.15 -6.20
CA ALA A 3 -32.79 7.92 -6.44
C ALA A 3 -32.31 7.27 -5.11
N PRO A 4 -32.18 5.93 -5.04
CA PRO A 4 -31.69 5.26 -3.85
C PRO A 4 -30.21 5.61 -3.63
N ILE A 5 -29.91 6.08 -2.42
CA ILE A 5 -28.55 6.21 -1.90
C ILE A 5 -28.03 4.81 -1.58
N ASP A 6 -27.12 4.31 -2.42
CA ASP A 6 -26.29 3.15 -2.09
C ASP A 6 -25.28 3.52 -0.99
N THR A 7 -25.77 3.71 0.23
CA THR A 7 -24.93 3.82 1.42
C THR A 7 -24.50 2.40 1.79
N ASN A 8 -23.33 1.99 1.30
CA ASN A 8 -22.62 0.82 1.81
C ASN A 8 -21.63 1.29 2.91
N PRO A 9 -21.97 1.17 4.21
CA PRO A 9 -21.12 1.67 5.30
C PRO A 9 -19.95 0.73 5.67
N GLY A 10 -19.61 -0.26 4.83
CA GLY A 10 -18.72 -1.37 5.21
C GLY A 10 -17.32 -1.41 4.59
N LYS A 11 -16.96 -0.48 3.70
CA LYS A 11 -15.61 -0.38 3.14
C LYS A 11 -15.13 1.03 3.38
N SER A 12 -14.21 1.24 4.33
CA SER A 12 -13.46 2.49 4.45
C SER A 12 -13.09 2.93 3.05
N ALA A 13 -13.73 3.99 2.57
CA ALA A 13 -13.57 4.45 1.20
C ALA A 13 -12.09 4.77 1.07
N LEU A 14 -11.36 3.92 0.34
CA LEU A 14 -9.95 4.16 0.05
C LEU A 14 -9.90 5.45 -0.75
N ASP A 15 -9.50 6.53 -0.09
CA ASP A 15 -9.33 7.79 -0.75
C ASP A 15 -8.13 7.65 -1.69
N LEU A 16 -8.30 8.06 -2.95
CA LEU A 16 -7.21 8.07 -3.92
C LEU A 16 -6.05 8.96 -3.45
N SER A 17 -6.34 9.91 -2.56
CA SER A 17 -5.38 10.78 -1.87
C SER A 17 -4.40 10.01 -0.96
N ASP A 18 -4.77 8.81 -0.51
CA ASP A 18 -3.92 7.96 0.33
C ASP A 18 -2.88 7.16 -0.47
N ILE A 19 -3.02 7.14 -1.79
CA ILE A 19 -2.11 6.44 -2.71
C ILE A 19 -0.94 7.36 -3.04
N VAL A 20 0.24 7.03 -2.53
CA VAL A 20 1.44 7.83 -2.72
C VAL A 20 2.55 7.06 -3.44
N PRO A 21 3.43 7.74 -4.19
CA PRO A 21 4.63 7.12 -4.73
C PRO A 21 5.49 6.54 -3.61
N PHE A 22 6.09 5.37 -3.84
CA PHE A 22 6.94 4.71 -2.84
C PHE A 22 8.08 5.61 -2.31
N ALA A 23 8.63 6.48 -3.17
CA ALA A 23 9.69 7.41 -2.78
C ALA A 23 9.23 8.42 -1.71
N ASP A 24 8.02 8.96 -1.86
CA ASP A 24 7.46 9.91 -0.89
C ASP A 24 7.04 9.20 0.40
N PHE A 25 6.50 7.98 0.28
CA PHE A 25 6.21 7.14 1.43
C PHE A 25 7.47 6.84 2.26
N CYS A 26 8.62 6.54 1.62
CA CYS A 26 9.87 6.32 2.34
C CYS A 26 10.30 7.54 3.17
N ARG A 27 10.22 8.73 2.57
CA ARG A 27 10.55 9.99 3.26
C ARG A 27 9.63 10.24 4.44
N GLU A 28 8.34 9.98 4.27
CA GLU A 28 7.35 10.15 5.34
C GLU A 28 7.55 9.15 6.47
N ALA A 29 7.79 7.88 6.14
CA ALA A 29 8.03 6.81 7.11
C ALA A 29 9.32 7.04 7.91
N GLU A 30 10.39 7.51 7.28
CA GLU A 30 11.62 7.90 7.97
C GLU A 30 11.40 9.11 8.88
N LYS A 31 10.71 10.15 8.40
CA LYS A 31 10.41 11.36 9.20
C LYS A 31 9.58 11.03 10.44
N ARG A 32 8.62 10.11 10.31
CA ARG A 32 7.76 9.63 11.40
C ARG A 32 8.42 8.53 12.24
N LYS A 33 9.67 8.11 11.91
CA LYS A 33 10.41 7.03 12.57
C LYS A 33 9.64 5.69 12.61
N LEU A 34 8.81 5.43 11.61
CA LEU A 34 7.99 4.20 11.54
C LEU A 34 8.80 3.00 11.02
N ALA A 35 9.69 3.24 10.05
CA ALA A 35 10.55 2.22 9.47
C ALA A 35 11.80 2.85 8.87
N THR A 36 12.87 2.07 8.73
CA THR A 36 14.08 2.50 8.01
C THR A 36 13.89 2.31 6.50
N ARG A 37 14.60 3.11 5.69
CA ARG A 37 14.64 2.95 4.24
C ARG A 37 14.93 1.52 3.81
N THR A 38 15.89 0.90 4.49
CA THR A 38 16.38 -0.44 4.18
C THR A 38 15.28 -1.48 4.39
N ALA A 39 14.52 -1.38 5.48
CA ALA A 39 13.38 -2.26 5.73
C ALA A 39 12.29 -2.09 4.66
N LEU A 40 11.95 -0.83 4.33
CA LEU A 40 10.97 -0.52 3.29
C LEU A 40 11.40 -1.05 1.91
N GLN A 41 12.66 -0.90 1.55
CA GLN A 41 13.22 -1.44 0.32
C GLN A 41 13.20 -2.97 0.30
N TRP A 42 13.51 -3.61 1.43
CA TRP A 42 13.44 -5.06 1.56
C TRP A 42 12.00 -5.57 1.36
N TRP A 43 11.02 -4.95 2.02
CA TRP A 43 9.60 -5.28 1.83
C TRP A 43 9.15 -5.09 0.39
N MET A 44 9.54 -3.99 -0.27
CA MET A 44 9.21 -3.78 -1.68
C MET A 44 9.91 -4.77 -2.61
N ARG A 45 11.14 -5.20 -2.29
CA ARG A 45 11.85 -6.22 -3.07
C ARG A 45 11.08 -7.54 -3.06
N TYR A 46 10.62 -7.96 -1.88
CA TYR A 46 9.89 -9.21 -1.64
C TYR A 46 8.37 -9.04 -1.61
N ARG A 47 7.84 -7.97 -2.22
CA ARG A 47 6.40 -7.60 -2.17
C ARG A 47 5.43 -8.67 -2.68
N ARG A 48 5.90 -9.59 -3.51
CA ARG A 48 5.11 -10.75 -3.99
C ARG A 48 5.09 -11.88 -2.96
N GLU A 49 6.23 -12.14 -2.33
CA GLU A 49 6.41 -13.21 -1.35
C GLU A 49 5.75 -12.85 -0.01
N ASN A 50 5.89 -11.60 0.41
CA ASN A 50 5.33 -11.09 1.67
C ASN A 50 3.83 -10.73 1.59
N GLY A 51 3.19 -10.97 0.44
CA GLY A 51 1.75 -10.70 0.25
C GLY A 51 1.35 -9.22 0.15
N LEU A 52 2.30 -8.28 0.04
CA LEU A 52 2.04 -6.83 -0.08
C LEU A 52 1.23 -6.46 -1.34
N LEU A 53 1.44 -7.19 -2.44
CA LEU A 53 0.63 -7.03 -3.65
C LEU A 53 -0.78 -7.59 -3.46
N SER A 54 -0.89 -8.77 -2.86
CA SER A 54 -2.18 -9.45 -2.65
C SER A 54 -3.07 -8.73 -1.64
N SER A 55 -2.48 -8.06 -0.65
CA SER A 55 -3.19 -7.25 0.34
C SER A 55 -3.66 -5.89 -0.20
N GLY A 56 -3.22 -5.49 -1.39
CA GLY A 56 -3.48 -4.17 -1.96
C GLY A 56 -2.74 -3.03 -1.25
N ALA A 57 -1.80 -3.35 -0.36
CA ALA A 57 -0.94 -2.35 0.28
C ALA A 57 0.02 -1.69 -0.73
N VAL A 58 0.35 -2.40 -1.81
CA VAL A 58 1.22 -1.92 -2.88
C VAL A 58 0.57 -2.14 -4.24
N VAL A 59 0.59 -1.10 -5.07
CA VAL A 59 0.10 -1.15 -6.44
C VAL A 59 1.28 -0.96 -7.39
N GLU A 60 1.43 -1.92 -8.31
CA GLU A 60 2.35 -1.80 -9.44
C GLU A 60 1.63 -1.14 -10.62
N LYS A 61 2.07 0.05 -11.02
CA LYS A 61 1.64 0.67 -12.28
C LYS A 61 2.74 0.49 -13.32
N ARG A 62 2.44 -0.22 -14.40
CA ARG A 62 3.30 -0.25 -15.60
C ARG A 62 2.75 0.76 -16.61
N ALA A 63 3.59 1.71 -17.03
CA ALA A 63 3.21 2.66 -18.06
C ALA A 63 3.00 1.97 -19.42
N ASN A 64 3.83 0.96 -19.72
CA ASN A 64 3.67 0.06 -20.87
C ASN A 64 3.61 -1.40 -20.38
N PRO A 65 2.74 -2.25 -20.95
CA PRO A 65 2.67 -3.67 -20.60
C PRO A 65 4.01 -4.41 -20.72
N GLN A 66 4.85 -3.97 -21.67
CA GLN A 66 6.18 -4.53 -21.95
C GLN A 66 7.32 -3.91 -21.13
N SER A 67 7.07 -2.87 -20.33
CA SER A 67 8.14 -2.19 -19.59
C SER A 67 8.62 -3.04 -18.41
N LYS A 68 9.95 -3.20 -18.31
CA LYS A 68 10.62 -3.92 -17.20
C LYS A 68 10.53 -3.16 -15.87
N ARG A 69 10.33 -1.83 -15.88
CA ARG A 69 10.23 -1.01 -14.68
C ARG A 69 8.77 -0.67 -14.36
N ALA A 70 8.24 -1.28 -13.30
CA ALA A 70 6.97 -0.88 -12.72
C ALA A 70 7.18 0.29 -11.75
N LEU A 71 6.29 1.27 -11.81
CA LEU A 71 6.17 2.30 -10.79
C LEU A 71 5.44 1.69 -9.59
N LEU A 72 5.98 1.91 -8.39
CA LEU A 72 5.42 1.40 -7.15
C LEU A 72 4.67 2.52 -6.43
N PHE A 73 3.42 2.24 -6.13
CA PHE A 73 2.54 3.09 -5.33
C PHE A 73 2.19 2.34 -4.04
N VAL A 74 2.16 3.06 -2.93
CA VAL A 74 1.80 2.53 -1.62
C VAL A 74 0.45 3.10 -1.23
N VAL A 75 -0.43 2.22 -0.78
CA VAL A 75 -1.73 2.57 -0.21
C VAL A 75 -1.56 2.65 1.29
N ARG A 76 -1.42 3.88 1.82
CA ARG A 76 -1.07 4.11 3.23
C ARG A 76 -1.91 3.32 4.25
N PRO A 77 -3.25 3.37 4.26
CA PRO A 77 -4.05 2.66 5.26
C PRO A 77 -3.88 1.14 5.17
N ARG A 78 -3.81 0.59 3.96
CA ARG A 78 -3.61 -0.85 3.73
C ARG A 78 -2.21 -1.31 4.11
N PHE A 79 -1.21 -0.46 3.91
CA PHE A 79 0.16 -0.76 4.31
C PHE A 79 0.30 -0.82 5.83
N VAL A 80 -0.36 0.10 6.55
CA VAL A 80 -0.41 0.06 8.01
C VAL A 80 -1.18 -1.17 8.50
N GLU A 81 -2.34 -1.46 7.92
CA GLU A 81 -3.13 -2.66 8.23
C GLU A 81 -2.33 -3.96 7.99
N TRP A 82 -1.58 -4.01 6.88
CA TRP A 82 -0.69 -5.12 6.59
C TRP A 82 0.43 -5.24 7.63
N LEU A 83 1.06 -4.13 8.04
CA LEU A 83 2.07 -4.15 9.10
C LEU A 83 1.51 -4.67 10.43
N THR A 84 0.32 -4.20 10.84
CA THR A 84 -0.30 -4.63 12.10
C THR A 84 -0.71 -6.10 12.07
N ASN A 85 -1.19 -6.60 10.92
CA ASN A 85 -1.58 -8.00 10.77
C ASN A 85 -0.39 -8.95 10.55
N SER A 86 0.70 -8.47 9.94
CA SER A 86 1.91 -9.28 9.70
C SER A 86 2.58 -9.75 11.00
N HIS A 87 2.41 -9.01 12.09
CA HIS A 87 2.91 -9.41 13.42
C HIS A 87 2.03 -10.46 14.13
N GLN A 88 0.78 -10.67 13.71
CA GLN A 88 -0.12 -11.63 14.37
C GLN A 88 0.16 -13.09 13.99
N HIS A 89 0.90 -13.35 12.93
CA HIS A 89 1.29 -14.71 12.51
C HIS A 89 2.65 -15.18 13.05
N ALA A 90 3.30 -14.39 13.92
CA ALA A 90 4.60 -14.71 14.50
C ALA A 90 4.52 -15.01 16.02
N ALA A 91 3.42 -15.61 16.48
CA ALA A 91 3.24 -16.07 17.86
C ALA A 91 2.93 -17.58 17.88
#